data_AF-A0A660L9U7-F1
#
_entry.id   AF-A0A660L9U7-F1
#
_cell.length_a   1.000
_cell.length_b   1.000
_cell.length_c   1.000
_cell.angle_alpha   90.00
_cell.angle_beta   90.00
_cell.angle_gamma   90.00
#
_symmetry.space_group_name_H-M   'P 1'
#
loop_
_entity.id
_entity.type
_entity.pdbx_description
1 polymer ?
#
loop_
_entity_poly.entity_id
_entity_poly.type
_entity_poly.pdbx_seq_one_letter_code
_entity_poly.pdbx_strand_id
1 'polypeptide(L)'
;MKPPWPSQPPRGAGLLKRDGNVVRRAMVIDGELLLGEAAWVGEHVHLRGDERAVERLRFVLALDDDLEPFHRAHRSDPLLGRALKAKPRLRVTRTPDPFEALAWAVMYQLIDTQKAGMIAFEFTRRHGTRHPSGVYAAPPPEAFTNQAALQEAGLGVQQARTLARVARVVVERGMDRPRIEAVQGIGPWTLGQMDWFGFGRYDIPLEGDVGIRNAYARMIGARTGSVTEAEFKAVLDRYAPWQGMAALYMTAMGWRGGARYESVHALRRR
;
A
#
# COMPACT_ATOMS: atom_id res chain seq x y z
N MET A 1 -16.68 16.50 1.86
CA MET A 1 -17.09 15.80 0.61
C MET A 1 -17.94 14.58 0.95
N LYS A 2 -18.79 14.12 0.04
CA LYS A 2 -19.41 12.79 0.09
C LYS A 2 -18.73 11.92 -0.99
N PRO A 3 -17.96 10.87 -0.63
CA PRO A 3 -17.36 9.96 -1.61
C PRO A 3 -18.43 9.33 -2.52
N PRO A 4 -18.14 9.06 -3.81
CA PRO A 4 -19.10 8.44 -4.73
C PRO A 4 -19.46 7.00 -4.33
N TRP A 5 -18.59 6.34 -3.57
CA TRP A 5 -18.86 5.04 -2.96
C TRP A 5 -18.67 5.09 -1.43
N PRO A 6 -19.43 4.34 -0.61
CA PRO A 6 -19.29 4.37 0.84
C PRO A 6 -17.84 4.17 1.32
N SER A 7 -17.44 4.98 2.29
CA SER A 7 -16.08 4.98 2.84
C SER A 7 -16.12 4.84 4.37
N GLN A 8 -15.03 4.34 4.94
CA GLN A 8 -14.79 4.29 6.37
C GLN A 8 -13.31 4.55 6.65
N PRO A 9 -12.95 5.01 7.86
CA PRO A 9 -11.54 5.18 8.21
C PRO A 9 -10.78 3.84 8.03
N PRO A 10 -9.66 3.80 7.29
CA PRO A 10 -8.83 2.60 7.16
C PRO A 10 -8.31 2.15 8.53
N ARG A 11 -7.81 0.92 8.66
CA ARG A 11 -7.26 0.43 9.95
C ARG A 11 -5.90 1.05 10.32
N GLY A 12 -5.42 2.01 9.54
CA GLY A 12 -4.00 2.43 9.47
C GLY A 12 -3.37 1.85 8.21
N ALA A 13 -2.24 2.41 7.76
CA ALA A 13 -1.41 1.85 6.69
C ALA A 13 -0.05 2.56 6.61
N GLY A 14 1.05 1.85 6.85
CA GLY A 14 2.38 2.45 6.78
C GLY A 14 2.49 3.69 7.69
N LEU A 15 2.68 4.86 7.07
CA LEU A 15 2.84 6.16 7.73
C LEU A 15 1.52 6.92 7.98
N LEU A 16 0.39 6.35 7.54
CA LEU A 16 -0.94 6.88 7.83
C LEU A 16 -1.32 6.57 9.28
N LYS A 17 -1.56 7.63 10.07
CA LYS A 17 -1.96 7.49 11.48
C LYS A 17 -3.47 7.66 11.60
N ARG A 18 -4.12 6.72 12.28
CA ARG A 18 -5.53 6.80 12.65
C ARG A 18 -5.69 7.04 14.13
N ASP A 19 -6.64 7.90 14.47
CA ASP A 19 -7.12 8.18 15.81
C ASP A 19 -8.65 8.30 15.79
N GLY A 20 -9.35 7.28 16.30
CA GLY A 20 -10.81 7.19 16.19
C GLY A 20 -11.31 7.20 14.74
N ASN A 21 -12.09 8.22 14.39
CA ASN A 21 -12.59 8.50 13.04
C ASN A 21 -11.73 9.50 12.25
N VAL A 22 -10.58 9.91 12.79
CA VAL A 22 -9.65 10.85 12.15
C VAL A 22 -8.44 10.11 11.63
N VAL A 23 -8.01 10.46 10.42
CA VAL A 23 -6.79 9.99 9.80
C VAL A 23 -5.90 11.19 9.49
N ARG A 24 -4.59 11.00 9.68
CA ARG A 24 -3.55 12.00 9.42
C ARG A 24 -2.43 11.39 8.60
N ARG A 25 -1.94 12.16 7.62
CA ARG A 25 -0.76 11.80 6.82
C ARG A 25 0.07 13.06 6.58
N ALA A 26 1.31 13.07 7.06
CA ALA A 26 2.28 14.10 6.66
C ALA A 26 2.99 13.68 5.37
N MET A 27 3.26 14.62 4.48
CA MET A 27 3.85 14.39 3.17
C MET A 27 4.80 15.55 2.87
N VAL A 28 5.88 15.29 2.13
CA VAL A 28 6.66 16.37 1.53
C VAL A 28 6.13 16.57 0.11
N ILE A 29 5.62 17.76 -0.19
CA ILE A 29 5.08 18.13 -1.51
C ILE A 29 5.76 19.45 -1.90
N ASP A 30 6.39 19.47 -3.08
CA ASP A 30 7.17 20.61 -3.57
C ASP A 30 8.23 21.13 -2.57
N GLY A 31 8.85 20.21 -1.82
CA GLY A 31 9.86 20.54 -0.81
C GLY A 31 9.30 20.99 0.54
N GLU A 32 7.98 21.13 0.68
CA GLU A 32 7.33 21.56 1.92
C GLU A 32 6.72 20.39 2.68
N LEU A 33 6.90 20.38 4.00
CA LEU A 33 6.27 19.39 4.88
C LEU A 33 4.83 19.79 5.19
N LEU A 34 3.87 19.09 4.60
CA LEU A 34 2.44 19.36 4.74
C LEU A 34 1.73 18.24 5.48
N LEU A 35 0.60 18.57 6.11
CA LEU A 35 -0.27 17.62 6.80
C LEU A 35 -1.66 17.63 6.17
N GLY A 36 -2.11 16.46 5.71
CA GLY A 36 -3.51 16.22 5.38
C GLY A 36 -4.21 15.48 6.52
N GLU A 37 -5.45 15.87 6.79
CA GLU A 37 -6.33 15.20 7.73
C GLU A 37 -7.70 14.89 7.11
N ALA A 38 -8.26 13.72 7.45
CA ALA A 38 -9.59 13.29 7.03
C ALA A 38 -10.38 12.79 8.24
N ALA A 39 -11.61 13.27 8.43
CA ALA A 39 -12.52 12.84 9.49
C ALA A 39 -13.84 12.34 8.91
N TRP A 40 -14.26 11.14 9.30
CA TRP A 40 -15.52 10.54 8.81
C TRP A 40 -16.67 10.87 9.77
N VAL A 41 -17.72 11.47 9.23
CA VAL A 41 -18.96 11.84 9.95
C VAL A 41 -20.16 11.43 9.12
N GLY A 42 -20.84 10.36 9.54
CA GLY A 42 -21.92 9.75 8.73
C GLY A 42 -21.41 9.27 7.38
N GLU A 43 -22.02 9.75 6.29
CA GLU A 43 -21.60 9.47 4.91
C GLU A 43 -20.57 10.46 4.36
N HIS A 44 -20.20 11.48 5.14
CA HIS A 44 -19.30 12.54 4.71
C HIS A 44 -17.88 12.34 5.25
N VAL A 45 -16.91 12.83 4.48
CA VAL A 45 -15.52 12.95 4.88
C VAL A 45 -15.14 14.43 4.89
N HIS A 46 -14.76 14.93 6.05
CA HIS A 46 -14.25 16.29 6.25
C HIS A 46 -12.73 16.28 6.08
N LEU A 47 -12.22 17.11 5.19
CA LEU A 47 -10.80 17.20 4.86
C LEU A 47 -10.24 18.52 5.40
N ARG A 48 -9.03 18.48 5.95
CA ARG A 48 -8.34 19.67 6.49
C ARG A 48 -6.85 19.60 6.15
N GLY A 49 -6.26 20.73 5.81
CA GLY A 49 -4.84 20.86 5.48
C GLY A 49 -4.63 21.86 4.35
N ASP A 50 -3.37 22.01 3.93
CA ASP A 50 -3.02 22.66 2.66
C ASP A 50 -3.74 21.95 1.49
N GLU A 51 -4.15 22.69 0.47
CA GLU A 51 -4.92 22.16 -0.66
C GLU A 51 -4.21 20.98 -1.35
N ARG A 52 -2.89 21.08 -1.55
CA ARG A 52 -2.08 20.01 -2.15
C ARG A 52 -2.06 18.76 -1.27
N ALA A 53 -1.97 18.95 0.04
CA ALA A 53 -2.01 17.85 1.00
C ALA A 53 -3.40 17.19 1.08
N VAL A 54 -4.47 17.99 0.97
CA VAL A 54 -5.85 17.49 0.92
C VAL A 54 -6.09 16.69 -0.36
N GLU A 55 -5.69 17.22 -1.51
CA GLU A 55 -5.78 16.52 -2.80
C GLU A 55 -5.02 15.19 -2.76
N ARG A 56 -3.77 15.23 -2.28
CA ARG A 56 -2.97 14.01 -2.17
C ARG A 56 -3.55 13.02 -1.16
N LEU A 57 -4.13 13.49 -0.06
CA LEU A 57 -4.78 12.62 0.92
C LEU A 57 -6.03 11.94 0.34
N ARG A 58 -6.79 12.62 -0.52
CA ARG A 58 -7.93 11.99 -1.23
C ARG A 58 -7.46 10.84 -2.11
N PHE A 59 -6.34 11.00 -2.81
CA PHE A 59 -5.70 9.92 -3.56
C PHE A 59 -5.28 8.77 -2.64
N VAL A 60 -4.53 9.07 -1.55
CA VAL A 60 -4.07 8.09 -0.56
C VAL A 60 -5.21 7.23 0.00
N LEU A 61 -6.36 7.85 0.24
CA LEU A 61 -7.55 7.21 0.80
C LEU A 61 -8.51 6.66 -0.27
N ALA A 62 -8.18 6.82 -1.55
CA ALA A 62 -9.03 6.50 -2.70
C ALA A 62 -10.46 7.05 -2.52
N LEU A 63 -10.62 8.29 -2.06
CA LEU A 63 -11.94 8.85 -1.72
C LEU A 63 -12.78 9.20 -2.95
N ASP A 64 -12.15 9.37 -4.09
CA ASP A 64 -12.79 9.79 -5.34
C ASP A 64 -13.15 8.61 -6.25
N ASP A 65 -12.68 7.42 -5.89
CA ASP A 65 -12.95 6.21 -6.64
C ASP A 65 -14.40 5.75 -6.45
N ASP A 66 -15.11 5.61 -7.56
CA ASP A 66 -16.40 4.91 -7.62
C ASP A 66 -16.17 3.41 -7.76
N LEU A 67 -16.61 2.66 -6.75
CA LEU A 67 -16.50 1.20 -6.70
C LEU A 67 -17.83 0.51 -7.02
N GLU A 68 -18.88 1.25 -7.34
CA GLU A 68 -20.17 0.67 -7.73
C GLU A 68 -20.03 -0.32 -8.90
N PRO A 69 -19.32 -0.01 -10.00
CA PRO A 69 -19.21 -0.94 -11.14
C PRO A 69 -18.65 -2.31 -10.73
N PHE A 70 -17.59 -2.31 -9.91
CA PHE A 70 -16.98 -3.52 -9.38
C PHE A 70 -17.95 -4.29 -8.46
N HIS A 71 -18.58 -3.60 -7.50
CA HIS A 71 -19.53 -4.24 -6.60
C HIS A 71 -20.74 -4.82 -7.34
N ARG A 72 -21.30 -4.09 -8.31
CA ARG A 72 -22.44 -4.55 -9.11
C ARG A 72 -22.10 -5.79 -9.92
N ALA A 73 -20.92 -5.83 -10.55
CA ALA A 73 -20.47 -6.96 -11.35
C ALA A 73 -20.22 -8.23 -10.53
N HIS A 74 -19.73 -8.10 -9.29
CA HIS A 74 -19.24 -9.24 -8.51
C HIS A 74 -20.03 -9.55 -7.22
N ARG A 75 -21.11 -8.82 -6.90
CA ARG A 75 -21.93 -9.07 -5.69
C ARG A 75 -22.48 -10.49 -5.55
N SER A 76 -22.71 -11.18 -6.67
CA SER A 76 -23.20 -12.55 -6.72
C SER A 76 -22.09 -13.57 -7.00
N ASP A 77 -20.83 -13.14 -7.07
CA ASP A 77 -19.70 -14.05 -7.30
C ASP A 77 -19.54 -15.02 -6.12
N PRO A 78 -19.38 -16.34 -6.35
CA PRO A 78 -19.26 -17.33 -5.27
C PRO A 78 -18.09 -17.09 -4.31
N LEU A 79 -17.00 -16.48 -4.79
CA LEU A 79 -15.81 -16.19 -4.00
C LEU A 79 -15.86 -14.78 -3.39
N LEU A 80 -16.18 -13.76 -4.19
CA LEU A 80 -16.14 -12.36 -3.76
C LEU A 80 -17.46 -11.85 -3.19
N GLY A 81 -18.62 -12.38 -3.57
CA GLY A 81 -19.92 -11.85 -3.15
C GLY A 81 -20.06 -11.76 -1.62
N ARG A 82 -19.62 -12.80 -0.90
CA ARG A 82 -19.56 -12.78 0.58
C ARG A 82 -18.59 -11.73 1.11
N ALA A 83 -17.43 -11.57 0.48
CA ALA A 83 -16.42 -10.58 0.87
C ALA A 83 -16.95 -9.14 0.71
N LEU A 84 -17.59 -8.86 -0.43
CA LEU A 84 -18.21 -7.57 -0.76
C LEU A 84 -19.32 -7.21 0.23
N LYS A 85 -20.16 -8.18 0.59
CA LYS A 85 -21.21 -8.00 1.61
C LYS A 85 -20.64 -7.76 3.01
N ALA A 86 -19.57 -8.46 3.36
CA ALA A 86 -18.95 -8.34 4.69
C ALA A 86 -18.15 -7.04 4.86
N LYS A 87 -17.61 -6.48 3.78
CA LYS A 87 -16.74 -5.29 3.82
C LYS A 87 -17.10 -4.27 2.72
N PRO A 88 -18.34 -3.76 2.67
CA PRO A 88 -18.82 -2.94 1.56
C PRO A 88 -18.11 -1.59 1.40
N ARG A 89 -17.41 -1.15 2.45
CA ARG A 89 -16.68 0.13 2.51
C ARG A 89 -15.16 -0.04 2.35
N LEU A 90 -14.69 -1.23 1.96
CA LEU A 90 -13.26 -1.51 1.81
C LEU A 90 -12.73 -0.75 0.61
N ARG A 91 -11.68 0.04 0.85
CA ARG A 91 -10.93 0.78 -0.16
C ARG A 91 -9.45 0.43 -0.02
N VAL A 92 -8.72 0.50 -1.13
CA VAL A 92 -7.26 0.43 -1.07
C VAL A 92 -6.74 1.66 -0.30
N THR A 93 -5.67 1.49 0.46
CA THR A 93 -4.91 2.63 0.99
C THR A 93 -3.62 2.73 0.18
N ARG A 94 -3.50 3.82 -0.57
CA ARG A 94 -2.40 4.10 -1.49
C ARG A 94 -1.24 4.78 -0.76
N THR A 95 -0.07 4.85 -1.40
CA THR A 95 1.01 5.75 -0.96
C THR A 95 0.83 7.10 -1.63
N PRO A 96 1.31 8.20 -1.04
CA PRO A 96 1.22 9.50 -1.68
C PRO A 96 2.17 9.62 -2.88
N ASP A 97 3.19 8.78 -2.97
CA ASP A 97 4.20 8.87 -4.00
C ASP A 97 4.53 7.47 -4.58
N PRO A 98 4.74 7.34 -5.90
CA PRO A 98 5.12 6.08 -6.53
C PRO A 98 6.47 5.53 -6.08
N PHE A 99 7.47 6.38 -5.86
CA PHE A 99 8.75 5.94 -5.31
C PHE A 99 8.58 5.44 -3.86
N GLU A 100 7.72 6.08 -3.06
CA GLU A 100 7.39 5.55 -1.73
C GLU A 100 6.81 4.12 -1.81
N ALA A 101 5.85 3.85 -2.72
CA ALA A 101 5.34 2.49 -2.93
C ALA A 101 6.44 1.51 -3.37
N LEU A 102 7.29 1.93 -4.31
CA LEU A 102 8.40 1.13 -4.84
C LEU A 102 9.42 0.78 -3.75
N ALA A 103 9.81 1.75 -2.93
CA ALA A 103 10.74 1.57 -1.82
C ALA A 103 10.19 0.58 -0.79
N TRP A 104 8.92 0.72 -0.40
CA TRP A 104 8.26 -0.25 0.47
C TRP A 104 8.17 -1.63 -0.16
N ALA A 105 7.85 -1.73 -1.45
CA ALA A 105 7.80 -3.02 -2.14
C ALA A 105 9.15 -3.74 -2.06
N VAL A 106 10.27 -3.06 -2.36
CA VAL A 106 11.62 -3.65 -2.24
C VAL A 106 11.93 -4.07 -0.80
N MET A 107 11.60 -3.23 0.19
CA MET A 107 11.82 -3.57 1.61
C MET A 107 11.01 -4.79 2.05
N TYR A 108 9.85 -5.06 1.43
CA TYR A 108 8.94 -6.14 1.80
C TYR A 108 9.25 -7.46 1.08
N GLN A 109 10.15 -7.47 0.11
CA GLN A 109 10.53 -8.67 -0.63
C GLN A 109 11.04 -9.79 0.29
N LEU A 110 10.48 -10.99 0.12
CA LEU A 110 10.97 -12.25 0.69
C LEU A 110 11.10 -12.29 2.23
N ILE A 111 10.48 -11.36 2.95
CA ILE A 111 10.46 -11.31 4.42
C ILE A 111 9.04 -11.15 4.94
N ASP A 112 8.86 -11.44 6.24
CA ASP A 112 7.59 -11.22 6.93
C ASP A 112 7.17 -9.74 6.88
N THR A 113 5.87 -9.48 6.70
CA THR A 113 5.32 -8.12 6.55
C THR A 113 5.49 -7.28 7.81
N GLN A 114 5.41 -7.88 9.01
CA GLN A 114 5.62 -7.14 10.26
C GLN A 114 7.10 -6.74 10.39
N LYS A 115 8.02 -7.67 10.10
CA LYS A 115 9.45 -7.37 10.07
C LYS A 115 9.79 -6.27 9.07
N ALA A 116 9.25 -6.34 7.85
CA ALA A 116 9.44 -5.32 6.83
C ALA A 116 8.91 -3.95 7.28
N GLY A 117 7.72 -3.92 7.89
CA GLY A 117 7.13 -2.71 8.47
C GLY A 117 7.99 -2.09 9.56
N MET A 118 8.61 -2.90 10.43
CA MET A 118 9.54 -2.41 11.46
C MET A 118 10.80 -1.78 10.85
N ILE A 119 11.41 -2.43 9.86
CA ILE A 119 12.59 -1.91 9.14
C ILE A 119 12.25 -0.60 8.42
N ALA A 120 11.14 -0.58 7.68
CA ALA A 120 10.64 0.59 6.96
C ALA A 120 10.40 1.78 7.90
N PHE A 121 9.79 1.55 9.06
CA PHE A 121 9.55 2.59 10.05
C PHE A 121 10.83 3.04 10.74
N GLU A 122 11.78 2.14 11.05
CA GLU A 122 13.05 2.55 11.64
C GLU A 122 13.86 3.42 10.66
N PHE A 123 13.87 3.06 9.38
CA PHE A 123 14.46 3.89 8.33
C PHE A 123 13.75 5.24 8.22
N THR A 124 12.41 5.27 8.24
CA THR A 124 11.62 6.51 8.26
C THR A 124 11.92 7.37 9.48
N ARG A 125 12.10 6.75 10.65
CA ARG A 125 12.36 7.47 11.90
C ARG A 125 13.70 8.22 11.85
N ARG A 126 14.70 7.64 11.17
CA ARG A 126 16.06 8.20 11.03
C ARG A 126 16.20 9.18 9.87
N HIS A 127 15.52 8.91 8.76
CA HIS A 127 15.75 9.62 7.49
C HIS A 127 14.52 10.32 6.91
N GLY A 128 13.34 10.13 7.51
CA GLY A 128 12.12 10.84 7.17
C GLY A 128 11.93 12.08 8.04
N THR A 129 10.91 12.88 7.71
CA THR A 129 10.64 14.14 8.40
C THR A 129 9.46 14.00 9.34
N ARG A 130 9.66 14.27 10.63
CA ARG A 130 8.58 14.26 11.63
C ARG A 130 7.83 15.59 11.63
N HIS A 131 6.55 15.57 11.30
CA HIS A 131 5.67 16.74 11.41
C HIS A 131 5.39 17.08 12.89
N PRO A 132 5.16 18.36 13.27
CA PRO A 132 4.83 18.75 14.65
C PRO A 132 3.67 17.98 15.29
N SER A 133 2.70 17.51 14.49
CA SER A 133 1.60 16.65 14.95
C SER A 133 2.02 15.22 15.33
N GLY A 134 3.30 14.87 15.15
CA GLY A 134 3.90 13.60 15.54
C GLY A 134 3.77 12.45 14.53
N VAL A 135 3.28 12.72 13.33
CA VAL A 135 3.31 11.78 12.19
C VAL A 135 4.54 12.04 11.32
N TYR A 136 4.97 11.03 10.55
CA TYR A 136 6.15 11.13 9.69
C TYR A 136 5.76 11.24 8.21
N ALA A 137 6.48 12.08 7.47
CA ALA A 137 6.63 11.95 6.03
C ALA A 137 7.71 10.91 5.71
N ALA A 138 7.60 10.25 4.55
CA ALA A 138 8.59 9.28 4.12
C ALA A 138 9.95 9.97 3.85
N PRO A 139 11.09 9.25 3.98
CA PRO A 139 12.38 9.76 3.52
C PRO A 139 12.33 10.11 2.02
N PRO A 140 13.08 11.11 1.55
CA PRO A 140 13.19 11.40 0.13
C PRO A 140 14.09 10.38 -0.58
N PRO A 141 14.03 10.24 -1.92
CA PRO A 141 14.83 9.27 -2.68
C PRO A 141 16.33 9.30 -2.37
N GLU A 142 16.89 10.48 -2.14
CA GLU A 142 18.31 10.70 -1.83
C GLU A 142 18.73 9.91 -0.60
N ALA A 143 17.88 9.81 0.43
CA ALA A 143 18.18 9.07 1.65
C ALA A 143 18.38 7.57 1.39
N PHE A 144 17.66 7.01 0.41
CA PHE A 144 17.75 5.59 0.07
C PHE A 144 19.00 5.24 -0.76
N THR A 145 19.73 6.23 -1.31
CA THR A 145 20.94 5.98 -2.10
C THR A 145 22.11 5.42 -1.28
N ASN A 146 22.04 5.57 0.05
CA ASN A 146 23.02 5.07 1.01
C ASN A 146 22.67 3.64 1.48
N GLN A 147 23.36 2.66 0.89
CA GLN A 147 23.18 1.24 1.24
C GLN A 147 23.53 0.93 2.71
N ALA A 148 24.48 1.64 3.33
CA ALA A 148 24.86 1.39 4.72
C ALA A 148 23.73 1.81 5.67
N ALA A 149 23.14 2.99 5.45
CA ALA A 149 22.00 3.48 6.24
C ALA A 149 20.79 2.52 6.17
N LEU A 150 20.53 1.93 5.00
CA LEU A 150 19.48 0.91 4.84
C LEU A 150 19.78 -0.35 5.66
N GLN A 151 21.03 -0.82 5.67
CA GLN A 151 21.44 -1.99 6.47
C GLN A 151 21.42 -1.70 7.97
N GLU A 152 21.79 -0.49 8.39
CA GLU A 152 21.68 -0.04 9.79
C GLU A 152 20.22 -0.04 10.28
N ALA A 153 19.24 0.16 9.38
CA ALA A 153 17.81 0.00 9.69
C ALA A 153 17.36 -1.47 9.72
N GLY A 154 18.25 -2.42 9.42
CA GLY A 154 18.00 -3.86 9.46
C GLY A 154 17.63 -4.48 8.10
N LEU A 155 17.74 -3.74 7.00
CA LEU A 155 17.44 -4.25 5.67
C LEU A 155 18.56 -5.21 5.18
N GLY A 156 18.18 -6.34 4.58
CA GLY A 156 19.15 -7.31 4.08
C GLY A 156 20.03 -6.74 2.97
N VAL A 157 21.28 -7.24 2.87
CA VAL A 157 22.31 -6.70 1.96
C VAL A 157 21.83 -6.57 0.51
N GLN A 158 21.14 -7.59 -0.03
CA GLN A 158 20.65 -7.57 -1.41
C GLN A 158 19.52 -6.55 -1.61
N GLN A 159 18.54 -6.52 -0.70
CA GLN A 159 17.45 -5.53 -0.75
C GLN A 159 17.99 -4.11 -0.62
N ALA A 160 18.93 -3.87 0.29
CA ALA A 160 19.58 -2.58 0.46
C ALA A 160 20.32 -2.15 -0.82
N ARG A 161 21.05 -3.07 -1.45
CA ARG A 161 21.75 -2.80 -2.72
C ARG A 161 20.78 -2.48 -3.84
N THR A 162 19.71 -3.26 -4.01
CA THR A 162 18.68 -3.03 -5.02
C THR A 162 18.00 -1.68 -4.79
N LEU A 163 17.58 -1.38 -3.56
CA LEU A 163 16.91 -0.13 -3.23
C LEU A 163 17.82 1.09 -3.42
N ALA A 164 19.10 1.00 -3.05
CA ALA A 164 20.07 2.07 -3.32
C ALA A 164 20.29 2.32 -4.81
N ARG A 165 20.29 1.27 -5.64
CA ARG A 165 20.38 1.41 -7.11
C ARG A 165 19.13 2.06 -7.70
N VAL A 166 17.95 1.60 -7.29
CA VAL A 166 16.67 2.21 -7.71
C VAL A 166 16.60 3.68 -7.30
N ALA A 167 16.95 3.99 -6.06
CA ALA A 167 16.96 5.36 -5.56
C ALA A 167 17.88 6.27 -6.37
N ARG A 168 19.07 5.80 -6.78
CA ARG A 168 19.96 6.56 -7.66
C ARG A 168 19.35 6.83 -9.04
N VAL A 169 18.70 5.83 -9.63
CA VAL A 169 17.95 6.01 -10.89
C VAL A 169 16.89 7.10 -10.72
N VAL A 170 16.12 7.06 -9.62
CA VAL A 170 15.07 8.05 -9.35
C VAL A 170 15.61 9.46 -9.13
N VAL A 171 16.71 9.60 -8.39
CA VAL A 171 17.37 10.89 -8.18
C VAL A 171 17.91 11.46 -9.50
N GLU A 172 18.53 10.63 -10.35
CA GLU A 172 19.17 11.09 -11.58
C GLU A 172 18.20 11.29 -12.75
N ARG A 173 17.11 10.51 -12.79
CA ARG A 173 16.24 10.36 -13.98
C ARG A 173 14.75 10.49 -13.66
N GLY A 174 14.37 10.72 -12.42
CA GLY A 174 12.97 10.66 -11.98
C GLY A 174 12.40 9.24 -12.07
N MET A 175 11.08 9.12 -12.11
CA MET A 175 10.36 7.85 -12.23
C MET A 175 10.44 7.24 -13.66
N ASP A 176 11.64 7.14 -14.23
CA ASP A 176 11.91 6.51 -15.53
C ASP A 176 11.71 4.99 -15.43
N ARG A 177 10.54 4.54 -15.87
CA ARG A 177 10.10 3.15 -15.74
C ARG A 177 11.07 2.15 -16.40
N PRO A 178 11.43 2.25 -17.70
CA PRO A 178 12.39 1.32 -18.32
C PRO A 178 13.70 1.16 -17.53
N ARG A 179 14.24 2.26 -16.96
CA ARG A 179 15.46 2.18 -16.16
C ARG A 179 15.25 1.50 -14.81
N ILE A 180 14.13 1.77 -14.16
CA ILE A 180 13.76 1.10 -12.89
C ILE A 180 13.59 -0.41 -13.12
N GLU A 181 12.94 -0.81 -14.20
CA GLU A 181 12.75 -2.22 -14.57
C GLU A 181 14.07 -2.95 -14.85
N ALA A 182 15.06 -2.24 -15.39
CA ALA A 182 16.38 -2.80 -15.65
C ALA A 182 17.21 -3.02 -14.37
N VAL A 183 16.79 -2.50 -13.22
CA VAL A 183 17.54 -2.70 -11.96
C VAL A 183 17.35 -4.14 -11.47
N GLN A 184 18.47 -4.85 -11.31
CA GLN A 184 18.47 -6.20 -10.74
C GLN A 184 17.78 -6.25 -9.36
N GLY A 185 16.80 -7.15 -9.22
CA GLY A 185 15.96 -7.30 -8.03
C GLY A 185 14.61 -6.59 -8.14
N ILE A 186 14.38 -5.83 -9.22
CA ILE A 186 13.07 -5.29 -9.58
C ILE A 186 12.42 -6.24 -10.59
N GLY A 187 11.27 -6.78 -10.22
CA GLY A 187 10.51 -7.69 -11.06
C GLY A 187 9.03 -7.32 -11.11
N PRO A 188 8.22 -8.10 -11.84
CA PRO A 188 6.80 -7.79 -12.07
C PRO A 188 6.01 -7.53 -10.78
N TRP A 189 6.23 -8.33 -9.73
CA TRP A 189 5.56 -8.11 -8.43
C TRP A 189 5.90 -6.74 -7.83
N THR A 190 7.17 -6.33 -7.82
CA THR A 190 7.59 -5.06 -7.22
C THR A 190 7.01 -3.87 -7.98
N LEU A 191 7.02 -3.95 -9.31
CA LEU A 191 6.44 -2.92 -10.18
C LEU A 191 4.92 -2.88 -10.06
N GLY A 192 4.27 -4.05 -9.94
CA GLY A 192 2.85 -4.15 -9.68
C GLY A 192 2.44 -3.49 -8.36
N GLN A 193 3.25 -3.62 -7.31
CA GLN A 193 3.02 -2.91 -6.04
C GLN A 193 3.11 -1.38 -6.22
N MET A 194 4.07 -0.90 -7.02
CA MET A 194 4.18 0.52 -7.38
C MET A 194 2.97 1.00 -8.19
N ASP A 195 2.55 0.22 -9.19
CA ASP A 195 1.40 0.54 -10.03
C ASP A 195 0.10 0.57 -9.22
N TRP A 196 -0.08 -0.40 -8.33
CA TRP A 196 -1.30 -0.49 -7.53
C TRP A 196 -1.37 0.59 -6.45
N PHE A 197 -0.33 0.72 -5.61
CA PHE A 197 -0.35 1.63 -4.47
C PHE A 197 0.12 3.04 -4.81
N GLY A 198 1.06 3.19 -5.73
CA GLY A 198 1.66 4.48 -6.10
C GLY A 198 0.90 5.20 -7.20
N PHE A 199 0.44 4.46 -8.22
CA PHE A 199 -0.35 5.02 -9.33
C PHE A 199 -1.85 4.76 -9.21
N GLY A 200 -2.27 3.95 -8.23
CA GLY A 200 -3.67 3.72 -7.94
C GLY A 200 -4.40 2.77 -8.91
N ARG A 201 -3.65 1.95 -9.67
CA ARG A 201 -4.18 1.06 -10.70
C ARG A 201 -4.79 -0.21 -10.13
N TYR A 202 -6.04 -0.51 -10.49
CA TYR A 202 -6.74 -1.73 -10.04
C TYR A 202 -6.62 -2.91 -11.00
N ASP A 203 -6.09 -2.68 -12.19
CA ASP A 203 -5.93 -3.69 -13.25
C ASP A 203 -4.64 -4.52 -13.10
N ILE A 204 -3.93 -4.36 -11.99
CA ILE A 204 -2.67 -5.04 -11.70
C ILE A 204 -2.95 -6.39 -11.03
N PRO A 205 -2.72 -7.53 -11.70
CA PRO A 205 -2.71 -8.82 -11.05
C PRO A 205 -1.41 -8.93 -10.24
N LEU A 206 -1.53 -9.30 -8.96
CA LEU A 206 -0.40 -9.54 -8.05
C LEU A 206 -0.30 -11.03 -7.74
N GLU A 207 -0.32 -11.87 -8.78
CA GLU A 207 -0.32 -13.33 -8.69
C GLU A 207 0.91 -13.90 -7.98
N GLY A 208 2.04 -13.22 -8.11
CA GLY A 208 3.29 -13.54 -7.42
C GLY A 208 3.29 -13.21 -5.93
N ASP A 209 2.27 -12.51 -5.42
CA ASP A 209 2.16 -12.20 -4.00
C ASP A 209 1.72 -13.44 -3.19
N VAL A 210 2.69 -14.06 -2.53
CA VAL A 210 2.48 -15.24 -1.67
C VAL A 210 1.47 -14.97 -0.56
N GLY A 211 1.42 -13.76 -0.01
CA GLY A 211 0.48 -13.39 1.05
C GLY A 211 -0.97 -13.38 0.56
N ILE A 212 -1.21 -12.77 -0.61
CA ILE A 212 -2.54 -12.73 -1.25
C ILE A 212 -2.95 -14.15 -1.68
N ARG A 213 -2.04 -14.89 -2.31
CA ARG A 213 -2.28 -16.27 -2.75
C ARG A 213 -2.63 -17.19 -1.58
N ASN A 214 -1.96 -17.02 -0.45
CA ASN A 214 -2.28 -17.73 0.79
C ASN A 214 -3.62 -17.30 1.39
N ALA A 215 -3.99 -16.02 1.29
CA ALA A 215 -5.32 -15.56 1.70
C ALA A 215 -6.41 -16.20 0.84
N TYR A 216 -6.22 -16.23 -0.49
CA TYR A 216 -7.09 -16.94 -1.43
C TYR A 216 -7.21 -18.42 -1.08
N ALA A 217 -6.09 -19.12 -0.88
CA ALA A 217 -6.08 -20.54 -0.49
C ALA A 217 -6.97 -20.79 0.75
N ARG A 218 -6.85 -19.95 1.78
CA ARG A 218 -7.69 -20.06 2.99
C ARG A 218 -9.17 -19.80 2.73
N MET A 219 -9.51 -18.88 1.82
CA MET A 219 -10.92 -18.62 1.47
C MET A 219 -11.59 -19.83 0.83
N ILE A 220 -10.85 -20.58 0.01
CA ILE A 220 -11.36 -21.78 -0.67
C ILE A 220 -11.15 -23.07 0.14
N GLY A 221 -10.62 -22.98 1.37
CA GLY A 221 -10.34 -24.15 2.21
C GLY A 221 -9.14 -24.98 1.77
N ALA A 222 -8.30 -24.47 0.86
CA ALA A 222 -7.08 -25.12 0.42
C ALA A 222 -5.93 -24.94 1.42
N ARG A 223 -4.94 -25.84 1.36
CA ARG A 223 -3.73 -25.76 2.19
C ARG A 223 -2.93 -24.51 1.82
N THR A 224 -2.48 -23.75 2.83
CA THR A 224 -1.59 -22.60 2.60
C THR A 224 -0.34 -23.03 1.83
N GLY A 225 0.05 -22.25 0.82
CA GLY A 225 1.17 -22.55 -0.06
C GLY A 225 0.89 -23.57 -1.17
N SER A 226 -0.30 -24.15 -1.26
CA SER A 226 -0.60 -25.14 -2.30
C SER A 226 -1.03 -24.53 -3.64
N VAL A 227 -1.60 -23.32 -3.62
CA VAL A 227 -2.00 -22.62 -4.85
C VAL A 227 -0.75 -22.07 -5.52
N THR A 228 -0.58 -22.38 -6.79
CA THR A 228 0.52 -21.91 -7.65
C THR A 228 0.25 -20.51 -8.20
N GLU A 229 1.28 -19.84 -8.71
CA GLU A 229 1.15 -18.53 -9.35
C GLU A 229 0.23 -18.58 -10.57
N ALA A 230 0.37 -19.59 -11.43
CA ALA A 230 -0.46 -19.75 -12.63
C ALA A 230 -1.94 -19.97 -12.28
N GLU A 231 -2.25 -20.81 -11.30
CA GLU A 231 -3.62 -21.02 -10.84
C GLU A 231 -4.22 -19.73 -10.26
N PHE A 232 -3.44 -19.00 -9.46
CA PHE A 232 -3.92 -17.76 -8.88
C PHE A 232 -4.08 -16.64 -9.92
N LYS A 233 -3.20 -16.58 -10.92
CA LYS A 233 -3.35 -15.68 -12.06
C LYS A 233 -4.66 -15.95 -12.81
N ALA A 234 -4.95 -17.21 -13.15
CA ALA A 234 -6.20 -17.58 -13.82
C ALA A 234 -7.44 -17.18 -13.00
N VAL A 235 -7.34 -17.25 -11.66
CA VAL A 235 -8.39 -16.74 -10.77
C VAL A 235 -8.55 -15.24 -10.87
N LEU A 236 -7.45 -14.48 -10.82
CA LEU A 236 -7.44 -13.01 -10.90
C LEU A 236 -7.91 -12.50 -12.26
N ASP A 237 -7.55 -13.16 -13.36
CA ASP A 237 -7.91 -12.76 -14.73
C ASP A 237 -9.43 -12.67 -14.95
N ARG A 238 -10.23 -13.45 -14.18
CA ARG A 238 -11.71 -13.38 -14.20
C ARG A 238 -12.27 -12.05 -13.68
N TYR A 239 -11.47 -11.28 -12.96
CA TYR A 239 -11.87 -10.02 -12.36
C TYR A 239 -11.35 -8.81 -13.13
N ALA A 240 -10.76 -8.97 -14.33
CA ALA A 240 -10.33 -7.83 -15.13
C ALA A 240 -11.47 -6.83 -15.39
N PRO A 241 -11.24 -5.51 -15.31
CA PRO A 241 -9.97 -4.81 -15.03
C PRO A 241 -9.74 -4.49 -13.53
N TRP A 242 -10.31 -5.27 -12.62
CA TRP A 242 -10.32 -5.06 -11.17
C TRP A 242 -9.51 -6.10 -10.39
N GLN A 243 -8.48 -6.70 -10.99
CA GLN A 243 -7.68 -7.76 -10.38
C GLN A 243 -7.12 -7.36 -9.01
N GLY A 244 -6.59 -6.14 -8.87
CA GLY A 244 -6.12 -5.58 -7.60
C GLY A 244 -7.23 -5.46 -6.56
N MET A 245 -8.43 -5.02 -6.96
CA MET A 245 -9.57 -4.96 -6.04
C MET A 245 -10.02 -6.35 -5.59
N ALA A 246 -10.08 -7.32 -6.50
CA ALA A 246 -10.35 -8.71 -6.16
C ALA A 246 -9.31 -9.24 -5.15
N ALA A 247 -8.03 -9.00 -5.41
CA ALA A 247 -6.93 -9.37 -4.52
C ALA A 247 -7.03 -8.70 -3.13
N LEU A 248 -7.44 -7.43 -3.04
CA LEU A 248 -7.68 -6.72 -1.77
C LEU A 248 -8.79 -7.39 -0.95
N TYR A 249 -9.93 -7.69 -1.59
CA TYR A 249 -11.04 -8.38 -0.92
C TYR A 249 -10.65 -9.78 -0.48
N MET A 250 -9.89 -10.51 -1.30
CA MET A 250 -9.38 -11.82 -0.92
C MET A 250 -8.46 -11.75 0.29
N THR A 251 -7.54 -10.79 0.30
CA THR A 251 -6.64 -10.53 1.44
C THR A 251 -7.43 -10.18 2.69
N ALA A 252 -8.44 -9.32 2.58
CA ALA A 252 -9.23 -8.88 3.72
C ALA A 252 -10.08 -10.00 4.36
N MET A 253 -10.41 -11.04 3.62
CA MET A 253 -11.20 -12.20 4.09
C MET A 253 -10.33 -13.39 4.51
N GLY A 254 -9.27 -13.67 3.76
CA GLY A 254 -8.40 -14.83 3.95
C GLY A 254 -7.36 -14.68 5.06
N TRP A 255 -7.41 -13.58 5.82
CA TRP A 255 -6.40 -13.29 6.84
C TRP A 255 -7.00 -13.14 8.23
N ARG A 256 -6.59 -14.03 9.13
CA ARG A 256 -7.00 -14.08 10.54
C ARG A 256 -5.89 -13.47 11.40
N GLY A 257 -5.69 -12.16 11.34
CA GLY A 257 -4.66 -11.46 12.12
C GLY A 257 -4.12 -10.25 11.37
N GLY A 258 -4.14 -9.06 11.97
CA GLY A 258 -3.93 -7.80 11.25
C GLY A 258 -2.46 -7.46 11.01
N ALA A 259 -1.96 -7.70 9.80
CA ALA A 259 -0.55 -7.47 9.51
C ALA A 259 -0.24 -6.92 8.10
N ARG A 260 -1.22 -6.42 7.35
CA ARG A 260 -0.97 -5.60 6.15
C ARG A 260 -1.63 -4.31 6.49
N TYR A 261 -0.76 -3.31 6.58
CA TYR A 261 -1.16 -1.96 6.88
C TYR A 261 -1.67 -1.76 8.31
N GLU A 262 -1.46 -2.68 9.27
CA GLU A 262 -1.50 -2.19 10.66
C GLU A 262 -0.36 -1.16 10.81
N SER A 263 -0.71 0.07 11.23
CA SER A 263 0.31 1.10 11.47
C SER A 263 1.38 0.52 12.41
N VAL A 264 2.65 0.85 12.22
CA VAL A 264 3.72 0.37 13.11
C VAL A 264 3.45 0.77 14.58
N HIS A 265 2.66 1.84 14.79
CA HIS A 265 2.14 2.25 16.10
C HIS A 265 1.11 1.29 16.73
N ALA A 266 0.42 0.47 15.94
CA ALA A 266 -0.45 -0.60 16.45
C ALA A 266 0.37 -1.82 16.88
N LEU A 267 1.48 -2.09 16.19
CA LEU A 267 2.38 -3.21 16.50
C LEU A 267 3.18 -3.00 17.79
N ARG A 268 3.61 -1.77 18.11
CA ARG A 268 4.31 -1.45 19.38
C ARG A 268 3.42 -1.43 20.64
N ARG A 269 2.10 -1.55 20.48
CA ARG A 269 1.14 -1.57 21.60
C ARG A 269 0.72 -2.99 22.01
N ARG A 270 1.34 -4.01 21.42
CA ARG A 270 1.26 -5.41 21.82
C ARG A 270 2.60 -5.85 22.37
#